data_AF-A0A813LS86-F1
#
_entry.id   AF-A0A813LS86-F1
#
_cell.length_a   1.000
_cell.length_b   1.000
_cell.length_c   1.000
_cell.angle_alpha   90.00
_cell.angle_beta   90.00
_cell.angle_gamma   90.00
#
_symmetry.space_group_name_H-M   'P 1'
#
loop_
_entity.id
_entity.type
_entity.pdbx_description
1 polymer ?
#
loop_
_entity_poly.entity_id
_entity_poly.type
_entity_poly.pdbx_seq_one_letter_code
_entity_poly.pdbx_strand_id
1 'polypeptide(L)'
;GHFSHDRMDGTGTYHFSDGRNYVGQWHRGHMDGDGIMKWPDGSKYHGSYKKDLRQGQGTLTWPDGRQYKGQWVNGKQDGDGIMVDGQGVETAGKWRNGSAVEDKS
;
A
#
# COMPACT_ATOMS: atom_id res chain seq x y z
N GLY A 1 0.41 -0.19 -25.07
CA GLY A 1 -1.06 -0.20 -25.11
C GLY A 1 -1.55 1.18 -24.77
N HIS A 2 -2.30 1.80 -25.68
CA HIS A 2 -2.89 3.13 -25.54
C HIS A 2 -4.32 2.91 -25.02
N PHE A 3 -4.61 3.26 -23.76
CA PHE A 3 -5.99 3.22 -23.24
C PHE A 3 -6.53 4.64 -23.25
N SER A 4 -7.36 4.93 -24.25
CA SER A 4 -8.06 6.19 -24.43
C SER A 4 -9.56 5.86 -24.43
N HIS A 5 -10.27 6.39 -23.43
CA HIS A 5 -11.72 6.56 -23.33
C HIS A 5 -12.65 5.48 -22.76
N ASP A 6 -12.15 4.38 -22.20
CA ASP A 6 -12.94 3.58 -21.25
C ASP A 6 -12.25 3.62 -19.88
N ARG A 7 -12.99 4.04 -18.84
CA ARG A 7 -12.47 4.05 -17.48
C ARG A 7 -11.95 2.65 -17.16
N MET A 8 -10.74 2.56 -16.61
CA MET A 8 -10.16 1.26 -16.28
C MET A 8 -11.06 0.55 -15.25
N ASP A 9 -11.56 -0.62 -15.61
CA ASP A 9 -12.40 -1.49 -14.80
C ASP A 9 -11.89 -2.94 -14.94
N GLY A 10 -11.84 -3.69 -13.84
CA GLY A 10 -11.26 -5.04 -13.80
C GLY A 10 -9.78 -5.06 -13.42
N THR A 11 -9.05 -6.12 -13.73
CA THR A 11 -7.61 -6.23 -13.38
C THR A 11 -6.73 -5.66 -14.48
N GLY A 12 -5.67 -4.94 -14.12
CA GLY A 12 -4.80 -4.30 -15.10
C GLY A 12 -3.46 -3.85 -14.52
N THR A 13 -2.53 -3.56 -15.44
CA THR A 13 -1.23 -2.96 -15.12
C THR A 13 -1.18 -1.53 -15.61
N TYR A 14 -0.78 -0.60 -14.76
CA TYR A 14 -0.56 0.80 -15.11
C TYR A 14 0.87 1.22 -14.76
N HIS A 15 1.52 1.88 -15.71
CA HIS A 15 2.84 2.47 -15.55
C HIS A 15 2.67 3.98 -15.42
N PHE A 16 3.01 4.53 -14.26
CA PHE A 16 2.93 5.96 -14.01
C PHE A 16 4.12 6.67 -14.65
N SER A 17 3.92 7.95 -15.00
CA SER A 17 4.99 8.79 -15.57
C SER A 17 6.14 9.06 -14.60
N ASP A 18 5.90 8.95 -13.29
CA ASP A 18 6.91 9.06 -12.24
C ASP A 18 7.67 7.75 -11.97
N GLY A 19 7.45 6.72 -12.81
CA GLY A 19 8.13 5.43 -12.72
C GLY A 19 7.48 4.43 -11.76
N ARG A 20 6.40 4.79 -11.06
CA ARG A 20 5.62 3.80 -10.30
C ARG A 20 4.97 2.79 -11.25
N ASN A 21 4.74 1.58 -10.75
CA ASN A 21 4.00 0.55 -11.45
C ASN A 21 2.93 -0.03 -10.51
N TYR A 22 1.69 -0.10 -10.99
CA TYR A 22 0.60 -0.75 -10.29
C TYR A 22 0.10 -1.95 -11.08
N VAL A 23 -0.10 -3.06 -10.39
CA VAL A 23 -0.79 -4.26 -10.89
C VAL A 23 -1.90 -4.58 -9.92
N GLY A 24 -3.16 -4.52 -10.36
CA GLY A 24 -4.28 -4.80 -9.46
C GLY A 24 -5.64 -4.47 -10.05
N GLN A 25 -6.62 -4.38 -9.17
CA GLN A 25 -8.01 -4.12 -9.50
C GLN A 25 -8.28 -2.62 -9.70
N TRP A 26 -9.03 -2.34 -10.75
CA TRP A 26 -9.49 -1.03 -11.13
C TRP A 26 -11.01 -1.00 -11.10
N HIS A 27 -11.55 0.12 -10.63
CA HIS A 27 -12.97 0.42 -10.75
C HIS A 27 -13.16 1.88 -11.15
N ARG A 28 -13.84 2.11 -12.28
CA ARG A 28 -14.12 3.44 -12.82
C ARG A 28 -12.88 4.34 -12.91
N GLY A 29 -11.73 3.75 -13.26
CA GLY A 29 -10.47 4.47 -13.43
C GLY A 29 -9.67 4.67 -12.14
N HIS A 30 -10.14 4.17 -11.00
CA HIS A 30 -9.42 4.22 -9.72
C HIS A 30 -8.87 2.85 -9.34
N MET A 31 -7.75 2.81 -8.63
CA MET A 31 -7.31 1.61 -7.92
C MET A 31 -8.34 1.32 -6.82
N ASP A 32 -9.02 0.18 -6.91
CA ASP A 32 -10.10 -0.21 -6.02
C ASP A 32 -10.18 -1.73 -5.93
N GLY A 33 -9.94 -2.28 -4.74
CA GLY A 33 -9.67 -3.71 -4.52
C GLY A 33 -8.19 -4.00 -4.29
N ASP A 34 -7.80 -5.27 -4.44
CA ASP A 34 -6.44 -5.73 -4.17
C ASP A 34 -5.47 -5.34 -5.29
N GLY A 35 -4.27 -4.95 -4.89
CA GLY A 35 -3.22 -4.60 -5.82
C GLY A 35 -1.83 -4.53 -5.23
N ILE A 36 -0.87 -4.41 -6.14
CA ILE A 36 0.55 -4.27 -5.85
C ILE A 36 1.04 -2.98 -6.49
N MET A 37 1.55 -2.06 -5.68
CA MET A 37 2.27 -0.87 -6.14
C MET A 37 3.77 -1.05 -5.91
N LYS A 38 4.56 -0.72 -6.92
CA LYS A 38 6.02 -0.64 -6.86
C LYS A 38 6.46 0.78 -7.14
N TRP A 39 7.40 1.27 -6.34
CA TRP A 39 7.99 2.60 -6.50
C TRP A 39 9.42 2.50 -7.05
N PRO A 40 9.92 3.56 -7.73
CA PRO A 40 11.28 3.58 -8.27
C PRO A 40 12.39 3.44 -7.22
N ASP A 41 12.11 3.83 -5.97
CA ASP A 41 13.04 3.68 -4.84
C ASP A 41 13.22 2.20 -4.43
N GLY A 42 12.40 1.28 -4.96
CA GLY A 42 12.37 -0.13 -4.61
C GLY A 42 11.31 -0.49 -3.56
N SER A 43 10.61 0.50 -3.00
CA SER A 43 9.50 0.27 -2.08
C SER A 43 8.38 -0.49 -2.79
N LYS A 44 7.65 -1.33 -2.05
CA LYS A 44 6.53 -2.12 -2.58
C LYS A 44 5.39 -2.19 -1.58
N TYR A 45 4.17 -2.00 -2.04
CA TYR A 45 2.96 -2.20 -1.26
C TYR A 45 2.15 -3.32 -1.89
N HIS A 46 1.62 -4.21 -1.06
CA HIS A 46 0.68 -5.25 -1.43
C HIS A 46 -0.49 -5.20 -0.45
N GLY A 47 -1.69 -4.94 -0.95
CA GLY A 47 -2.89 -4.86 -0.12
C GLY A 47 -4.03 -4.21 -0.86
N SER A 48 -5.09 -3.88 -0.12
CA SER A 48 -6.28 -3.33 -0.72
C SER A 48 -6.20 -1.81 -0.92
N TYR A 49 -6.95 -1.35 -1.90
CA TYR A 49 -7.11 0.04 -2.30
C TYR A 49 -8.59 0.41 -2.34
N LYS A 50 -8.89 1.69 -2.14
CA LYS A 50 -10.22 2.28 -2.35
C LYS A 50 -10.04 3.69 -2.86
N LYS A 51 -10.54 3.98 -4.07
CA LYS A 51 -10.38 5.30 -4.72
C LYS A 51 -8.93 5.81 -4.67
N ASP A 52 -8.01 4.99 -5.16
CA ASP A 52 -6.56 5.28 -5.23
C ASP A 52 -5.79 5.31 -3.90
N LEU A 53 -6.47 5.16 -2.77
CA LEU A 53 -5.85 5.17 -1.45
C LEU A 53 -5.71 3.75 -0.91
N ARG A 54 -4.56 3.46 -0.28
CA ARG A 54 -4.37 2.22 0.50
C ARG A 54 -5.42 2.15 1.60
N GLN A 55 -6.07 1.00 1.72
CA GLN A 55 -7.21 0.79 2.61
C GLN A 55 -7.22 -0.67 3.10
N GLY A 56 -7.77 -0.92 4.29
CA GLY A 56 -7.95 -2.29 4.78
C GLY A 56 -6.63 -2.89 5.25
N GLN A 57 -6.32 -4.12 4.84
CA GLN A 57 -5.07 -4.78 5.22
C GLN A 57 -4.04 -4.63 4.11
N GLY A 58 -2.78 -4.43 4.49
CA GLY A 58 -1.70 -4.36 3.52
C GLY A 58 -0.30 -4.44 4.12
N THR A 59 0.64 -4.79 3.27
CA THR A 59 2.07 -4.87 3.58
C THR A 59 2.84 -3.84 2.76
N LEU A 60 3.56 -2.94 3.43
CA LEU A 60 4.55 -2.05 2.81
C LEU A 60 5.95 -2.58 3.13
N THR A 61 6.74 -2.86 2.11
CA THR A 61 8.13 -3.26 2.18
C THR A 61 9.00 -2.10 1.69
N TRP A 62 10.01 -1.73 2.46
CA TRP A 62 11.01 -0.75 2.08
C TRP A 62 12.26 -1.44 1.51
N PRO A 63 13.08 -0.72 0.72
CA PRO A 63 14.30 -1.27 0.12
C PRO A 63 15.35 -1.73 1.13
N ASP A 64 15.33 -1.14 2.32
CA ASP A 64 16.23 -1.48 3.44
C ASP A 64 15.81 -2.74 4.21
N GLY A 65 14.79 -3.46 3.72
CA GLY A 65 14.30 -4.71 4.31
C GLY A 65 13.23 -4.52 5.38
N ARG A 66 12.97 -3.28 5.84
CA ARG A 66 11.86 -3.02 6.77
C ARG A 66 10.52 -3.39 6.14
N GLN A 67 9.55 -3.80 6.96
CA GLN A 67 8.20 -4.11 6.50
C GLN A 67 7.12 -3.74 7.52
N TYR A 68 6.05 -3.10 7.06
CA TYR A 68 4.85 -2.87 7.87
C TYR A 68 3.75 -3.75 7.35
N LYS A 69 3.16 -4.58 8.20
CA LYS A 69 1.98 -5.38 7.92
C LYS A 69 0.87 -4.97 8.87
N GLY A 70 -0.22 -4.43 8.36
CA GLY A 70 -1.32 -4.02 9.23
C GLY A 70 -2.42 -3.26 8.51
N GLN A 71 -3.18 -2.52 9.32
CA GLN A 71 -4.34 -1.77 8.90
C GLN A 71 -3.97 -0.44 8.24
N TRP A 72 -4.69 -0.10 7.18
CA TRP A 72 -4.54 1.11 6.39
C TRP A 72 -5.88 1.83 6.27
N VAL A 73 -5.88 3.14 6.48
CA VAL A 73 -7.04 4.00 6.31
C VAL A 73 -6.61 5.27 5.58
N ASN A 74 -7.28 5.59 4.47
CA ASN A 74 -7.03 6.78 3.67
C ASN A 74 -5.54 6.96 3.32
N GLY A 75 -4.87 5.86 2.96
CA GLY A 75 -3.47 5.89 2.54
C GLY A 75 -2.43 5.87 3.67
N LYS A 76 -2.85 5.81 4.94
CA LYS A 76 -1.95 5.82 6.11
C LYS A 76 -2.09 4.55 6.94
N GLN A 77 -1.03 4.14 7.63
CA GLN A 77 -1.11 3.11 8.66
C GLN A 77 -2.03 3.60 9.78
N ASP A 78 -3.08 2.85 10.09
CA ASP A 78 -4.05 3.21 11.12
C ASP A 78 -4.74 1.97 11.66
N GLY A 79 -4.56 1.71 12.96
CA GLY A 79 -5.01 0.51 13.66
C GLY A 79 -3.86 -0.42 14.03
N ASP A 80 -4.16 -1.70 14.24
CA ASP A 80 -3.19 -2.72 14.65
C ASP A 80 -2.27 -3.14 13.49
N GLY A 81 -1.01 -3.39 13.81
CA GLY A 81 -0.01 -3.82 12.83
C GLY A 81 1.24 -4.46 13.44
N ILE A 82 2.16 -4.86 12.57
CA ILE A 82 3.46 -5.42 12.89
C ILE A 82 4.49 -4.66 12.06
N MET A 83 5.50 -4.14 12.74
CA MET A 83 6.70 -3.57 12.13
C MET A 83 7.82 -4.58 12.19
N VAL A 84 8.40 -4.90 11.04
CA VAL A 84 9.63 -5.67 10.90
C VAL A 84 10.76 -4.67 10.61
N ASP A 85 11.79 -4.65 11.45
CA ASP A 85 12.97 -3.82 11.20
C ASP A 85 13.92 -4.45 10.16
N GLY A 86 15.02 -3.77 9.83
CA GLY A 86 16.01 -4.26 8.87
C GLY A 86 16.78 -5.51 9.34
N GLN A 87 16.66 -5.89 10.61
CA GLN A 87 17.22 -7.11 11.18
C GLN A 87 16.21 -8.25 11.26
N GLY A 88 14.95 -8.01 10.84
CA GLY A 88 13.88 -8.99 10.90
C GLY A 88 13.17 -9.04 12.25
N VAL A 89 13.42 -8.11 13.17
CA VAL A 89 12.74 -8.08 14.47
C VAL A 89 11.32 -7.57 14.29
N GLU A 90 10.34 -8.36 14.72
CA GLU A 90 8.93 -8.01 14.67
C GLU A 90 8.49 -7.29 15.95
N THR A 91 7.83 -6.15 15.79
CA THR A 91 7.21 -5.37 16.87
C THR A 91 5.75 -5.11 16.55
N ALA A 92 4.84 -5.67 17.33
CA ALA A 92 3.41 -5.38 17.25
C ALA A 92 3.10 -4.04 17.95
N GLY A 93 2.08 -3.33 17.47
CA GLY A 93 1.67 -2.05 18.06
C GLY A 93 0.33 -1.54 17.55
N LYS A 94 0.00 -0.31 17.96
CA LYS A 94 -1.10 0.47 17.37
C LYS A 94 -0.52 1.61 16.56
N TRP A 95 -1.10 1.90 15.41
CA TRP A 95 -0.76 3.03 14.55
C TRP A 95 -1.94 3.97 14.46
N ARG A 96 -1.65 5.26 14.31
CA ARG A 96 -2.65 6.28 14.02
C ARG A 96 -2.05 7.30 13.09
N ASN A 97 -2.73 7.57 11.98
CA ASN A 97 -2.28 8.55 10.98
C ASN A 97 -0.82 8.37 10.50
N GLY A 98 -0.32 7.14 10.42
CA GLY A 98 1.02 6.81 9.94
C GLY A 98 2.11 6.74 11.01
N SER A 99 1.79 6.99 12.28
CA SER A 99 2.74 6.93 13.39
C SER A 99 2.34 5.85 14.40
N ALA A 100 3.34 5.16 14.96
CA ALA A 100 3.11 4.28 16.10
C ALA A 100 2.60 5.10 17.30
N VAL A 101 1.59 4.57 17.99
CA VAL A 101 1.06 5.11 19.22
C VAL A 101 1.76 4.39 20.36
N GLU A 102 2.54 5.12 21.14
CA GLU A 102 3.07 4.60 22.40
C GLU A 102 1.92 4.53 23.41
N ASP A 103 1.69 3.34 23.97
CA ASP A 103 0.80 3.20 25.10
C ASP A 103 1.57 3.70 26.34
N LYS A 104 1.28 4.94 26.75
CA LYS A 104 1.78 5.46 28.02
C LYS A 104 0.91 4.84 29.12
N SER A 105 1.27 3.62 29.54
CA SER A 105 0.81 3.04 30.79
C SER A 105 1.39 3.77 31.99
#